data_AF-A0A2E8BHF1-F1
#
_entry.id   AF-A0A2E8BHF1-F1
#
_cell.length_a   1.000
_cell.length_b   1.000
_cell.length_c   1.000
_cell.angle_alpha   90.00
_cell.angle_beta   90.00
_cell.angle_gamma   90.00
#
_symmetry.space_group_name_H-M   'P 1'
#
loop_
_entity.id
_entity.type
_entity.pdbx_description
1 polymer ?
#
loop_
_entity_poly.entity_id
_entity_poly.type
_entity_poly.pdbx_seq_one_letter_code
_entity_poly.pdbx_strand_id
1 'polypeptide(L)'
;MTVVHVGRVATIGRLEAVTGHRPLAALLLAVPGALLAHSIAYLWTHPGSITLDVGRSHGYMPVAGPLAGLAGMVVLVWLAILGVRATGPDTKPGVLRLAVLQALVFLTQETVELLTGGASLVELLGEPAILLGLALQLPVAALLIWLVRVGSVLVELLFVLNRPGAGSSQESPLPALAMVAARPVVLSVGRRGPPVVV
;
A
#
# COMPACT_ATOMS: atom_id res chain seq x y z
N MET A 1 23.05 46.65 -10.28
CA MET A 1 21.60 46.56 -10.51
C MET A 1 21.31 45.23 -11.17
N THR A 2 20.49 44.29 -10.70
CA THR A 2 19.81 44.06 -9.42
C THR A 2 19.49 42.57 -9.48
N VAL A 3 20.00 41.78 -8.52
CA VAL A 3 19.61 40.38 -8.37
C VAL A 3 18.19 40.36 -7.82
N VAL A 4 17.22 39.89 -8.60
CA VAL A 4 15.86 39.63 -8.10
C VAL A 4 15.80 38.16 -7.73
N HIS A 5 15.97 37.87 -6.45
CA HIS A 5 15.59 36.60 -5.86
C HIS A 5 14.06 36.53 -5.84
N VAL A 6 13.46 35.83 -6.79
CA VAL A 6 12.07 35.41 -6.67
C VAL A 6 12.03 34.25 -5.69
N GLY A 7 11.63 34.55 -4.46
CA GLY A 7 11.39 33.56 -3.41
C GLY A 7 10.44 32.48 -3.93
N ARG A 8 10.95 31.24 -4.00
CA ARG A 8 10.10 30.08 -4.28
C ARG A 8 9.26 29.84 -3.03
N VAL A 9 8.00 30.24 -3.16
CA VAL A 9 6.89 30.08 -2.22
C VAL A 9 6.88 28.65 -1.66
N ALA A 10 7.35 28.51 -0.42
CA ALA A 10 7.36 27.27 0.34
C ALA A 10 5.99 27.00 0.96
N THR A 11 4.98 26.67 0.13
CA THR A 11 3.62 26.44 0.63
C THR A 11 2.84 25.39 -0.14
N ILE A 12 3.47 24.30 -0.61
CA ILE A 12 2.73 23.14 -1.18
C ILE A 12 3.39 21.80 -0.79
N GLY A 13 3.88 21.66 0.44
CA GLY A 13 4.50 20.41 0.94
C GLY A 13 3.64 19.58 1.89
N ARG A 14 2.50 20.10 2.38
CA ARG A 14 1.75 19.50 3.50
C ARG A 14 0.48 18.72 3.12
N LEU A 15 0.00 18.81 1.88
CA LEU A 15 -1.23 18.11 1.46
C LEU A 15 -0.97 16.83 0.64
N GLU A 16 0.24 16.62 0.11
CA GLU A 16 0.60 15.37 -0.58
C GLU A 16 0.78 14.18 0.38
N ALA A 17 0.85 14.43 1.69
CA ALA A 17 1.15 13.38 2.68
C ALA A 17 0.00 12.37 2.90
N VAL A 18 -1.22 12.67 2.43
CA VAL A 18 -2.40 11.79 2.59
C VAL A 18 -2.82 11.13 1.27
N THR A 19 -2.36 11.63 0.12
CA THR A 19 -2.76 11.11 -1.21
C THR A 19 -1.89 9.95 -1.69
N GLY A 20 -0.82 9.62 -0.99
CA GLY A 20 0.02 8.46 -1.29
C GLY A 20 -0.64 7.14 -0.90
N HIS A 21 -0.46 6.10 -1.71
CA HIS A 21 -0.99 4.75 -1.42
C HIS A 21 -0.44 4.18 -0.09
N ARG A 22 0.82 4.47 0.26
CA ARG A 22 1.46 3.95 1.49
C ARG A 22 0.82 4.45 2.80
N PRO A 23 0.64 5.76 3.04
CA PRO A 23 -0.01 6.25 4.26
C PRO A 23 -1.46 5.80 4.35
N LEU A 24 -2.19 5.79 3.22
CA LEU A 24 -3.56 5.28 3.17
C LEU A 24 -3.63 3.79 3.52
N ALA A 25 -2.74 2.97 2.94
CA ALA A 25 -2.63 1.55 3.27
C ALA A 25 -2.35 1.32 4.76
N ALA A 26 -1.47 2.13 5.36
CA ALA A 26 -1.16 2.04 6.78
C ALA A 26 -2.38 2.32 7.65
N LEU A 27 -3.15 3.36 7.31
CA LEU A 27 -4.38 3.73 8.03
C LEU A 27 -5.45 2.64 7.91
N LEU A 28 -5.68 2.15 6.69
CA LEU A 28 -6.72 1.15 6.42
C LEU A 28 -6.41 -0.22 7.02
N LEU A 29 -5.13 -0.60 7.12
CA LEU A 29 -4.71 -1.85 7.80
C LEU A 29 -4.59 -1.71 9.32
N ALA A 30 -4.53 -0.49 9.87
CA ALA A 30 -4.35 -0.30 11.30
C ALA A 30 -5.54 -0.82 12.11
N VAL A 31 -6.76 -0.53 11.66
CA VAL A 31 -8.00 -0.96 12.33
C VAL A 31 -8.15 -2.49 12.40
N PRO A 32 -8.15 -3.23 11.28
CA PRO A 32 -8.28 -4.69 11.33
C PRO A 32 -7.11 -5.37 12.05
N GLY A 33 -5.90 -4.79 11.99
CA GLY A 33 -4.76 -5.30 12.73
C GLY A 33 -4.87 -5.12 14.24
N ALA A 34 -5.30 -3.94 14.71
CA ALA A 34 -5.55 -3.68 16.12
C ALA A 34 -6.63 -4.62 16.67
N LEU A 35 -7.73 -4.81 15.92
CA LEU A 35 -8.82 -5.72 16.30
C LEU A 35 -8.38 -7.19 16.33
N LEU A 36 -7.51 -7.61 15.41
CA LEU A 36 -6.94 -8.96 15.44
C LEU A 36 -6.08 -9.17 16.69
N ALA A 37 -5.21 -8.20 17.02
CA ALA A 37 -4.39 -8.25 18.23
C ALA A 37 -5.25 -8.28 19.51
N HIS A 38 -6.28 -7.44 19.58
CA HIS A 38 -7.27 -7.43 20.65
C HIS A 38 -7.94 -8.80 20.81
N SER A 39 -8.47 -9.35 19.70
CA SER A 39 -9.14 -10.65 19.71
C SER A 39 -8.23 -11.76 20.22
N ILE A 40 -6.98 -11.84 19.73
CA ILE A 40 -6.02 -12.86 20.17
C ILE A 40 -5.68 -12.68 21.66
N ALA A 41 -5.44 -11.44 22.10
CA ALA A 41 -5.04 -11.17 23.47
C ALA A 41 -6.14 -11.54 24.48
N TYR A 42 -7.38 -11.16 24.20
CA TYR A 42 -8.53 -11.50 25.06
C TYR A 42 -8.87 -12.99 25.01
N LEU A 43 -8.79 -13.65 23.85
CA LEU A 43 -8.94 -15.10 23.77
C LEU A 43 -7.92 -15.86 24.63
N TRP A 44 -6.69 -15.35 24.68
CA TRP A 44 -5.60 -16.00 25.41
C TRP A 44 -5.66 -15.76 26.92
N THR A 45 -6.00 -14.54 27.33
CA THR A 45 -5.98 -14.12 28.74
C THR A 45 -7.31 -14.39 29.44
N HIS A 46 -8.41 -14.39 28.70
CA HIS A 46 -9.77 -14.64 29.20
C HIS A 46 -10.44 -15.77 28.42
N PRO A 47 -9.92 -17.01 28.46
CA PRO A 47 -10.51 -18.12 27.71
C PRO A 47 -11.97 -18.43 28.11
N GLY A 48 -12.37 -18.06 29.34
CA GLY A 48 -13.76 -18.15 29.80
C GLY A 48 -14.73 -17.13 29.21
N SER A 49 -14.22 -16.06 28.58
CA SER A 49 -15.02 -15.06 27.86
C SER A 49 -15.48 -15.54 26.47
N ILE A 50 -15.07 -16.73 26.04
CA ILE A 50 -15.44 -17.34 24.75
C ILE A 50 -16.92 -17.75 24.70
N THR A 51 -17.65 -17.68 25.81
CA THR A 51 -19.10 -17.93 25.79
C THR A 51 -19.81 -16.84 24.99
N LEU A 52 -20.97 -17.21 24.41
CA LEU A 52 -21.93 -16.33 23.72
C LEU A 52 -22.29 -15.03 24.48
N ASP A 53 -21.85 -14.87 25.73
CA ASP A 53 -22.10 -13.71 26.57
C ASP A 53 -21.22 -12.48 26.27
N VAL A 54 -20.07 -12.61 25.60
CA VAL A 54 -19.35 -11.43 25.07
C VAL A 54 -20.17 -10.74 23.96
N GLY A 55 -20.95 -11.51 23.20
CA GLY A 55 -21.93 -10.98 22.25
C GLY A 55 -23.16 -10.33 22.93
N ARG A 56 -23.45 -10.66 24.19
CA ARG A 56 -24.57 -10.07 24.96
C ARG A 56 -24.16 -8.83 25.76
N SER A 57 -22.92 -8.75 26.23
CA SER A 57 -22.43 -7.57 26.96
C SER A 57 -22.10 -6.39 26.03
N HIS A 58 -21.68 -6.66 24.80
CA HIS A 58 -21.34 -5.65 23.79
C HIS A 58 -22.14 -5.90 22.52
N GLY A 59 -23.46 -5.61 22.55
CA GLY A 59 -24.43 -6.05 21.52
C GLY A 59 -24.12 -5.73 20.05
N TYR A 60 -23.11 -4.92 19.74
CA TYR A 60 -22.62 -4.64 18.39
C TYR A 60 -21.41 -5.49 17.95
N MET A 61 -20.67 -6.08 18.89
CA MET A 61 -19.44 -6.86 18.62
C MET A 61 -19.64 -8.06 17.69
N PRO A 62 -20.77 -8.81 17.73
CA PRO A 62 -21.03 -9.88 16.76
C PRO A 62 -21.08 -9.41 15.30
N VAL A 63 -21.26 -8.11 15.07
CA VAL A 63 -21.32 -7.50 13.73
C VAL A 63 -20.03 -6.74 13.41
N ALA A 64 -19.50 -5.96 14.36
CA ALA A 64 -18.34 -5.11 14.13
C ALA A 64 -17.05 -5.90 13.84
N GLY A 65 -16.81 -7.00 14.56
CA GLY A 65 -15.63 -7.85 14.36
C GLY A 65 -15.56 -8.44 12.94
N PRO A 66 -16.61 -9.15 12.47
CA PRO A 66 -16.66 -9.68 11.10
C PRO A 66 -16.55 -8.60 10.02
N LEU A 67 -17.21 -7.45 10.18
CA LEU A 67 -17.13 -6.36 9.21
C LEU A 67 -15.72 -5.78 9.11
N ALA A 68 -15.03 -5.57 10.24
CA ALA A 68 -13.65 -5.13 10.23
C ALA A 68 -12.70 -6.16 9.62
N GLY A 69 -12.92 -7.44 9.88
CA GLY A 69 -12.20 -8.54 9.23
C GLY A 69 -12.36 -8.52 7.71
N LEU A 70 -13.59 -8.39 7.22
CA LEU A 70 -13.89 -8.26 5.78
C LEU A 70 -13.25 -7.02 5.17
N ALA A 71 -13.33 -5.88 5.84
CA ALA A 71 -12.66 -4.65 5.39
C ALA A 71 -11.14 -4.85 5.29
N GLY A 72 -10.52 -5.51 6.28
CA GLY A 72 -9.11 -5.87 6.23
C GLY A 72 -8.75 -6.76 5.04
N MET A 73 -9.57 -7.78 4.75
CA MET A 73 -9.38 -8.64 3.58
C MET A 73 -9.45 -7.87 2.26
N VAL A 74 -10.42 -6.96 2.12
CA VAL A 74 -10.54 -6.09 0.93
C VAL A 74 -9.28 -5.23 0.76
N VAL A 75 -8.76 -4.65 1.84
CA VAL A 75 -7.54 -3.83 1.80
C VAL A 75 -6.32 -4.68 1.43
N LEU A 76 -6.18 -5.89 1.97
CA LEU A 76 -5.09 -6.80 1.61
C LEU A 76 -5.11 -7.18 0.12
N VAL A 77 -6.29 -7.52 -0.41
CA VAL A 77 -6.48 -7.83 -1.84
C VAL A 77 -6.17 -6.62 -2.71
N TRP A 78 -6.68 -5.45 -2.33
CA TRP A 78 -6.40 -4.20 -3.03
C TRP A 78 -4.90 -3.89 -3.08
N LEU A 79 -4.19 -4.03 -1.96
CA LEU A 79 -2.73 -3.80 -1.91
C LEU A 79 -1.94 -4.85 -2.69
N ALA A 80 -2.38 -6.12 -2.66
CA ALA A 80 -1.77 -7.17 -3.46
C ALA A 80 -1.84 -6.85 -4.96
N ILE A 81 -3.02 -6.44 -5.45
CA ILE A 81 -3.25 -6.04 -6.84
C ILE A 81 -2.47 -4.78 -7.20
N LEU A 82 -2.52 -3.76 -6.33
CA LEU A 82 -1.81 -2.50 -6.54
C LEU A 82 -0.30 -2.71 -6.59
N GLY A 83 0.25 -3.61 -5.76
CA GLY A 83 1.67 -3.97 -5.76
C GLY A 83 2.15 -4.58 -7.07
N VAL A 84 1.30 -5.31 -7.79
CA VAL A 84 1.62 -5.85 -9.12
C VAL A 84 1.45 -4.81 -10.22
N ARG A 85 0.48 -3.90 -10.08
CA ARG A 85 0.17 -2.88 -11.11
C ARG A 85 1.06 -1.63 -11.04
N ALA A 86 1.64 -1.31 -9.89
CA ALA A 86 2.43 -0.10 -9.71
C ALA A 86 3.85 -0.27 -10.28
N THR A 87 4.25 0.60 -11.20
CA THR A 87 5.61 0.71 -11.76
C THR A 87 6.54 1.63 -10.96
N GLY A 88 6.14 2.00 -9.73
CA GLY A 88 6.78 3.01 -8.89
C GLY A 88 7.04 2.56 -7.43
N PRO A 89 7.52 3.45 -6.55
CA PRO A 89 8.09 3.08 -5.25
C PRO A 89 7.10 2.30 -4.35
N ASP A 90 7.56 1.17 -3.81
CA ASP A 90 6.87 0.16 -2.96
C ASP A 90 5.55 0.63 -2.34
N THR A 91 4.40 0.09 -2.75
CA THR A 91 3.08 0.55 -2.29
C THR A 91 2.75 0.15 -0.85
N LYS A 92 3.60 -0.66 -0.22
CA LYS A 92 3.39 -1.25 1.10
C LYS A 92 3.77 -0.26 2.21
N PRO A 93 3.00 -0.21 3.31
CA PRO A 93 3.41 0.54 4.49
C PRO A 93 4.57 -0.16 5.20
N GLY A 94 5.45 0.61 5.84
CA GLY A 94 6.51 0.04 6.67
C GLY A 94 5.94 -0.65 7.91
N VAL A 95 6.49 -1.80 8.27
CA VAL A 95 6.02 -2.62 9.41
C VAL A 95 5.96 -1.80 10.70
N LEU A 96 7.01 -1.05 11.02
CA LEU A 96 7.06 -0.24 12.24
C LEU A 96 5.98 0.85 12.26
N ARG A 97 5.76 1.53 11.13
CA ARG A 97 4.71 2.55 11.02
C ARG A 97 3.33 1.94 11.20
N LEU A 98 3.09 0.78 10.59
CA LEU A 98 1.82 0.05 10.75
C LEU A 98 1.63 -0.37 12.21
N ALA A 99 2.65 -0.95 12.85
CA ALA A 99 2.60 -1.37 14.26
C ALA A 99 2.29 -0.20 15.20
N VAL A 100 2.91 0.97 14.98
CA VAL A 100 2.61 2.18 15.76
C VAL A 100 1.15 2.62 15.57
N LEU A 101 0.65 2.65 14.33
CA LEU A 101 -0.74 3.02 14.07
C LEU A 101 -1.72 2.02 14.68
N GLN A 102 -1.42 0.73 14.60
CA GLN A 102 -2.23 -0.31 15.23
C GLN A 102 -2.24 -0.16 16.75
N ALA A 103 -1.07 0.11 17.37
CA ALA A 103 -0.98 0.37 18.80
C ALA A 103 -1.82 1.59 19.22
N LEU A 104 -1.81 2.67 18.44
CA LEU A 104 -2.64 3.84 18.71
C LEU A 104 -4.14 3.53 18.60
N VAL A 105 -4.55 2.80 17.56
CA VAL A 105 -5.95 2.36 17.40
C VAL A 105 -6.36 1.45 18.55
N PHE A 106 -5.53 0.48 18.90
CA PHE A 106 -5.74 -0.45 20.00
C PHE A 106 -5.90 0.29 21.33
N LEU A 107 -4.97 1.18 21.69
CA LEU A 107 -5.06 1.97 22.92
C LEU A 107 -6.31 2.86 22.95
N THR A 108 -6.69 3.43 21.80
CA THR A 108 -7.92 4.23 21.69
C THR A 108 -9.14 3.36 21.95
N GLN A 109 -9.19 2.16 21.37
CA GLN A 109 -10.27 1.20 21.59
C GLN A 109 -10.36 0.79 23.07
N GLU A 110 -9.28 0.32 23.69
CA GLU A 110 -9.26 -0.08 25.11
C GLU A 110 -9.64 1.08 26.04
N THR A 111 -9.17 2.29 25.75
CA THR A 111 -9.54 3.49 26.52
C THR A 111 -11.04 3.74 26.44
N VAL A 112 -11.63 3.64 25.25
CA VAL A 112 -13.08 3.81 25.08
C VAL A 112 -13.85 2.72 25.82
N GLU A 113 -13.43 1.45 25.71
CA GLU A 113 -14.08 0.32 26.38
C GLU A 113 -14.00 0.42 27.91
N LEU A 114 -12.86 0.81 28.48
CA LEU A 114 -12.71 1.04 29.92
C LEU A 114 -13.60 2.19 30.41
N LEU A 115 -13.62 3.31 29.69
CA LEU A 115 -14.42 4.48 30.06
C LEU A 115 -15.92 4.21 29.95
N THR A 116 -16.38 3.48 28.93
CA THR A 116 -17.79 3.09 28.80
C THR A 116 -18.18 2.01 29.81
N GLY A 117 -17.23 1.18 30.24
CA GLY A 117 -17.38 0.23 31.34
C GLY A 117 -17.33 0.85 32.74
N GLY A 118 -17.01 2.14 32.86
CA GLY A 118 -16.91 2.86 34.15
C GLY A 118 -15.62 2.56 34.94
N ALA A 119 -14.63 1.95 34.30
CA ALA A 119 -13.34 1.61 34.89
C ALA A 119 -12.35 2.78 34.84
N SER A 120 -11.30 2.73 35.66
CA SER A 120 -10.26 3.76 35.71
C SER A 120 -9.16 3.53 34.66
N LEU A 121 -8.56 4.60 34.13
CA LEU A 121 -7.44 4.50 33.18
C LEU A 121 -6.17 3.87 33.80
N VAL A 122 -6.10 3.77 35.12
CA VAL A 122 -4.97 3.12 35.81
C VAL A 122 -4.98 1.61 35.58
N GLU A 123 -6.16 1.02 35.36
CA GLU A 123 -6.33 -0.41 35.10
C GLU A 123 -5.72 -0.83 33.74
N LEU A 124 -5.51 0.13 32.83
CA LEU A 124 -4.99 -0.09 31.48
C LEU A 124 -3.61 -0.77 31.47
N LEU A 125 -2.78 -0.51 32.50
CA LEU A 125 -1.45 -1.12 32.64
C LEU A 125 -1.45 -2.38 33.51
N GLY A 126 -2.51 -2.62 34.27
CA GLY A 126 -2.66 -3.80 35.12
C GLY A 126 -3.28 -4.99 34.39
N GLU A 127 -3.97 -4.74 33.28
CA GLU A 127 -4.74 -5.73 32.54
C GLU A 127 -3.85 -6.58 31.61
N PRO A 128 -3.69 -7.90 31.85
CA PRO A 128 -2.84 -8.76 31.04
C PRO A 128 -3.25 -8.79 29.55
N ALA A 129 -4.55 -8.67 29.24
CA ALA A 129 -5.03 -8.62 27.86
C ALA A 129 -4.45 -7.41 27.12
N ILE A 130 -4.38 -6.25 27.78
CA ILE A 130 -3.90 -5.01 27.17
C ILE A 130 -2.40 -5.08 26.91
N LEU A 131 -1.62 -5.60 27.87
CA LEU A 131 -0.17 -5.77 27.70
C LEU A 131 0.16 -6.74 26.57
N LEU A 132 -0.54 -7.88 26.49
CA LEU A 132 -0.37 -8.83 25.41
C LEU A 132 -0.82 -8.24 24.06
N GLY A 133 -1.94 -7.53 24.03
CA GLY A 133 -2.44 -6.84 22.84
C GLY A 133 -1.42 -5.82 22.30
N LEU A 134 -0.79 -5.03 23.16
CA LEU A 134 0.30 -4.13 22.79
C LEU A 134 1.53 -4.88 22.25
N ALA A 135 1.92 -5.99 22.88
CA ALA A 135 3.04 -6.81 22.41
C ALA A 135 2.79 -7.43 21.02
N LEU A 136 1.52 -7.72 20.69
CA LEU A 136 1.11 -8.33 19.42
C LEU A 136 1.11 -7.36 18.23
N GLN A 137 1.18 -6.04 18.44
CA GLN A 137 1.08 -5.07 17.35
C GLN A 137 2.19 -5.24 16.31
N LEU A 138 3.43 -5.46 16.75
CA LEU A 138 4.54 -5.67 15.83
C LEU A 138 4.44 -7.01 15.06
N PRO A 139 4.19 -8.17 15.73
CA PRO A 139 3.90 -9.43 15.05
C PRO A 139 2.75 -9.34 14.03
N VAL A 140 1.64 -8.69 14.41
CA VAL A 140 0.47 -8.56 13.53
C VAL A 140 0.78 -7.65 12.34
N ALA A 141 1.44 -6.51 12.54
CA ALA A 141 1.90 -5.69 11.44
C ALA A 141 2.80 -6.47 10.47
N ALA A 142 3.76 -7.25 10.99
CA ALA A 142 4.64 -8.07 10.16
C ALA A 142 3.86 -9.13 9.37
N LEU A 143 2.89 -9.80 10.01
CA LEU A 143 2.00 -10.76 9.38
C LEU A 143 1.20 -10.14 8.23
N LEU A 144 0.58 -8.97 8.45
CA LEU A 144 -0.21 -8.31 7.41
C LEU A 144 0.64 -7.89 6.21
N ILE A 145 1.85 -7.35 6.45
CA ILE A 145 2.78 -7.02 5.37
C ILE A 145 3.24 -8.28 4.63
N TRP A 146 3.49 -9.38 5.34
CA TRP A 146 3.81 -10.66 4.74
C TRP A 146 2.66 -11.19 3.87
N LEU A 147 1.42 -11.11 4.33
CA LEU A 147 0.23 -11.49 3.56
C LEU A 147 0.10 -10.66 2.28
N VAL A 148 0.36 -9.35 2.33
CA VAL A 148 0.38 -8.52 1.10
C VAL A 148 1.47 -9.01 0.13
N ARG A 149 2.66 -9.39 0.62
CA ARG A 149 3.74 -9.90 -0.24
C ARG A 149 3.35 -11.22 -0.90
N VAL A 150 2.84 -12.17 -0.13
CA VAL A 150 2.38 -13.47 -0.66
C VAL A 150 1.22 -13.27 -1.64
N GLY A 151 0.28 -12.39 -1.30
CA GLY A 151 -0.84 -12.03 -2.16
C GLY A 151 -0.38 -11.43 -3.49
N SER A 152 0.61 -10.53 -3.49
CA SER A 152 1.17 -9.97 -4.74
C SER A 152 1.78 -11.06 -5.63
N VAL A 153 2.51 -12.03 -5.06
CA VAL A 153 3.07 -13.16 -5.83
C VAL A 153 1.96 -14.00 -6.47
N LEU A 154 0.90 -14.29 -5.70
CA LEU A 154 -0.26 -15.03 -6.21
C LEU A 154 -0.97 -14.25 -7.32
N VAL A 155 -1.19 -12.95 -7.13
CA VAL A 155 -1.83 -12.08 -8.13
C VAL A 155 -0.98 -11.99 -9.40
N GLU A 156 0.34 -11.88 -9.29
CA GLU A 156 1.26 -11.88 -10.42
C GLU A 156 1.19 -13.20 -11.19
N LEU A 157 1.22 -14.34 -10.49
CA LEU A 157 1.03 -15.67 -11.09
C LEU A 157 -0.29 -15.76 -11.85
N LEU A 158 -1.39 -15.30 -11.24
CA LEU A 158 -2.70 -15.27 -11.90
C LEU A 158 -2.72 -14.36 -13.13
N PHE A 159 -2.05 -13.20 -13.09
CA PHE A 159 -1.93 -12.34 -14.27
C PHE A 159 -1.14 -12.98 -15.40
N VAL A 160 -0.06 -13.72 -15.09
CA VAL A 160 0.74 -14.44 -16.08
C VAL A 160 -0.06 -15.59 -16.70
N LEU A 161 -0.76 -16.38 -15.88
CA LEU A 161 -1.57 -17.52 -16.35
C LEU A 161 -2.78 -17.09 -17.19
N ASN A 162 -3.40 -15.96 -16.83
CA ASN A 162 -4.57 -15.43 -17.53
C ASN A 162 -4.20 -14.39 -18.58
N ARG A 163 -2.91 -14.20 -18.89
CA ARG A 163 -2.51 -13.37 -20.01
C ARG A 163 -3.11 -14.04 -21.24
N PRO A 164 -4.08 -13.41 -21.94
CA PRO A 164 -4.59 -13.98 -23.18
C PRO A 164 -3.34 -14.24 -23.99
N GLY A 165 -3.18 -15.49 -24.46
CA GLY A 165 -2.06 -15.83 -25.31
C GLY A 165 -1.97 -14.70 -26.32
N ALA A 166 -0.90 -13.91 -26.24
CA ALA A 166 -0.45 -13.20 -27.40
C ALA A 166 -0.26 -14.36 -28.35
N GLY A 167 -1.27 -14.60 -29.19
CA GLY A 167 -1.17 -15.55 -30.28
C GLY A 167 0.19 -15.29 -30.86
N SER A 168 0.91 -16.35 -31.14
CA SER A 168 2.20 -16.32 -31.79
C SER A 168 2.10 -15.52 -33.09
N SER A 169 2.03 -14.20 -33.01
CA SER A 169 2.67 -13.28 -33.90
C SER A 169 4.14 -13.43 -33.56
N GLN A 170 4.66 -14.60 -33.91
CA GLN A 170 5.97 -14.68 -34.49
C GLN A 170 5.86 -13.77 -35.72
N GLU A 171 5.93 -12.46 -35.50
CA GLU A 171 6.47 -11.56 -36.51
C GLU A 171 7.86 -12.12 -36.74
N SER A 172 7.95 -13.01 -37.72
CA SER A 172 9.20 -13.31 -38.38
C SER A 172 9.85 -11.95 -38.57
N PRO A 173 11.05 -11.70 -38.00
CA PRO A 173 11.72 -10.45 -38.26
C PRO A 173 12.00 -10.49 -39.75
N LEU A 174 11.13 -9.84 -40.54
CA LEU A 174 11.45 -9.49 -41.89
C LEU A 174 12.80 -8.78 -41.78
N PRO A 175 13.83 -9.26 -42.49
CA PRO A 175 15.16 -8.70 -42.36
C PRO A 175 15.02 -7.20 -42.51
N ALA A 176 15.45 -6.46 -41.49
CA ALA A 176 15.37 -5.02 -41.45
C ALA A 176 15.85 -4.52 -42.81
N LEU A 177 14.92 -4.02 -43.63
CA LEU A 177 15.27 -3.34 -44.86
C LEU A 177 16.27 -2.28 -44.43
N ALA A 178 17.52 -2.45 -44.86
CA ALA A 178 18.59 -1.54 -44.56
C ALA A 178 18.08 -0.15 -44.93
N MET A 179 17.75 0.67 -43.93
CA MET A 179 17.52 2.08 -44.13
C MET A 179 18.86 2.64 -44.55
N VAL A 180 19.07 2.69 -45.86
CA VAL A 180 20.14 3.46 -46.46
C VAL A 180 19.81 4.91 -46.10
N ALA A 181 20.48 5.42 -45.07
CA ALA A 181 20.49 6.84 -44.77
C ALA A 181 21.23 7.53 -45.93
N ALA A 182 20.52 7.82 -47.01
CA ALA A 182 21.02 8.65 -48.08
C ALA A 182 21.19 10.06 -47.53
N ARG A 183 22.42 10.43 -47.14
CA ARG A 183 22.76 11.83 -46.91
C ARG A 183 22.69 12.54 -48.26
N PRO A 184 21.86 13.59 -48.42
CA PRO A 184 21.88 14.37 -49.64
C PRO A 184 23.23 15.09 -49.73
N VAL A 185 24.09 14.63 -50.63
CA VAL A 185 25.31 15.36 -50.99
C VAL A 185 24.90 16.45 -51.97
N VAL A 186 24.89 17.70 -51.50
CA VAL A 186 24.72 18.86 -52.38
C VAL A 186 26.03 19.06 -53.13
N LEU A 187 26.11 18.58 -54.37
CA LEU A 187 27.21 18.91 -55.28
C LEU A 187 26.92 20.26 -55.91
N SER A 188 27.76 21.25 -55.61
CA SER A 188 27.76 22.54 -56.31
C SER A 188 28.21 22.32 -57.75
N VAL A 189 27.25 22.14 -58.67
CA VAL A 189 27.52 22.11 -60.11
C VAL A 189 27.86 23.53 -60.53
N GLY A 190 29.14 23.81 -60.73
CA GLY A 190 29.59 25.06 -61.35
C GLY A 190 29.02 25.16 -62.76
N ARG A 191 28.22 26.19 -63.03
CA ARG A 191 27.79 26.53 -64.40
C ARG A 191 29.03 26.86 -65.23
N ARG A 192 29.49 25.94 -66.07
CA ARG A 192 30.36 26.29 -67.20
C ARG A 192 29.53 27.15 -68.14
N GLY A 193 29.91 28.42 -68.29
CA GLY A 193 29.40 29.26 -69.36
C GLY A 193 29.78 28.68 -70.74
N PRO A 194 29.03 29.01 -71.80
CA PRO A 194 29.33 28.52 -73.14
C PRO A 194 30.71 29.03 -73.60
N PRO A 195 31.44 28.27 -74.43
CA PRO A 195 32.75 28.66 -74.91
C PRO A 195 32.66 29.96 -75.71
N VAL A 196 33.48 30.95 -75.33
CA VAL A 196 33.73 32.12 -76.16
C VAL A 196 34.76 31.70 -77.19
N VAL A 197 34.35 31.67 -78.46
CA VAL A 197 35.26 31.49 -79.58
C VAL A 197 35.90 32.86 -79.85
N VAL A 198 37.23 32.94 -79.75
CA VAL A 198 38.05 34.04 -80.28
C VAL A 198 38.98 33.43 -81.30
#